data_AF-A0A7J8QFK5-F1
#
_entry.id   AF-A0A7J8QFK5-F1
#
_cell.length_a   1.000
_cell.length_b   1.000
_cell.length_c   1.000
_cell.angle_alpha   90.00
_cell.angle_beta   90.00
_cell.angle_gamma   90.00
#
_symmetry.space_group_name_H-M   'P 1'
#
loop_
_entity.id
_entity.type
_entity.pdbx_description
1 polymer ?
#
loop_
_entity_poly.entity_id
_entity_poly.type
_entity_poly.pdbx_seq_one_letter_code
_entity_poly.pdbx_strand_id
1 'polypeptide(L)' 'TRKSYNPDSFRAQLKSIWKIRKKFEIQVAGQNLFLISFENDDDLEMILEGRPWLFRRKLIIFD' A
#
# COMPACT_ATOMS: atom_id res chain seq x y z
N THR A 1 -10.06 -18.26 -12.11
CA THR A 1 -9.08 -17.21 -12.49
C THR A 1 -8.06 -17.06 -11.37
N ARG A 2 -6.78 -17.43 -11.60
CA ARG A 2 -5.74 -17.41 -10.55
C ARG A 2 -5.49 -15.96 -10.07
N LYS A 3 -5.55 -15.72 -8.74
CA LYS A 3 -5.14 -14.45 -8.14
C LYS A 3 -3.69 -14.17 -8.54
N SER A 4 -3.44 -13.07 -9.27
CA SER A 4 -2.12 -12.74 -9.82
C SER A 4 -1.14 -12.14 -8.79
N TYR A 5 -1.53 -12.09 -7.51
CA TYR A 5 -0.69 -11.66 -6.40
C TYR A 5 -1.20 -12.23 -5.07
N ASN A 6 -0.30 -12.30 -4.08
CA ASN A 6 -0.61 -12.66 -2.69
C ASN A 6 -0.77 -11.36 -1.87
N PRO A 7 -1.95 -11.08 -1.27
CA PRO A 7 -2.17 -9.89 -0.43
C PRO A 7 -1.18 -9.74 0.72
N ASP A 8 -0.71 -10.83 1.32
CA ASP A 8 0.22 -10.78 2.44
C ASP A 8 1.62 -10.36 2.00
N SER A 9 2.05 -10.76 0.80
CA SER A 9 3.32 -10.29 0.25
C SER A 9 3.27 -8.82 -0.16
N PHE A 10 2.11 -8.35 -0.63
CA PHE A 10 1.86 -6.92 -0.88
C PHE A 10 1.99 -6.11 0.42
N ARG A 11 1.29 -6.53 1.47
CA ARG A 11 1.35 -5.90 2.80
C ARG A 11 2.76 -5.84 3.35
N ALA A 12 3.48 -6.97 3.33
CA ALA A 12 4.85 -7.05 3.83
C ALA A 12 5.79 -6.10 3.06
N GLN A 13 5.67 -6.07 1.72
CA GLN A 13 6.50 -5.19 0.90
C GLN A 13 6.21 -3.71 1.17
N LEU A 14 4.93 -3.30 1.23
CA LEU A 14 4.59 -1.92 1.54
C LEU A 14 5.10 -1.51 2.93
N LYS A 15 4.89 -2.35 3.95
CA LYS A 15 5.41 -2.10 5.30
C LYS A 15 6.94 -1.97 5.34
N SER A 16 7.67 -2.65 4.46
CA SER A 16 9.14 -2.54 4.38
C SER A 16 9.64 -1.28 3.69
N ILE A 17 8.89 -0.75 2.72
CA ILE A 17 9.31 0.40 1.91
C ILE A 17 8.78 1.72 2.49
N TRP A 18 7.56 1.70 3.02
CA TRP A 18 6.91 2.85 3.63
C TRP A 18 7.38 2.99 5.07
N LYS A 19 8.42 3.81 5.26
CA LYS A 19 9.00 4.14 6.56
C LYS A 19 8.15 5.19 7.29
N ILE A 20 6.93 4.80 7.64
CA ILE A 20 6.00 5.69 8.33
C ILE A 20 6.34 5.82 9.82
N ARG A 21 5.91 6.93 10.44
CA ARG A 21 6.20 7.26 11.84
C ARG A 21 5.25 6.54 12.80
N LYS A 22 4.00 6.33 12.38
CA LYS A 22 2.92 5.70 13.15
C LYS A 22 2.51 4.37 12.53
N LYS A 23 1.35 3.81 12.91
CA LYS A 23 0.87 2.58 12.27
C LYS A 23 -0.04 2.90 11.09
N PHE A 24 -0.17 1.90 10.23
CA PHE A 24 -1.16 1.88 9.17
C PHE A 24 -1.67 0.46 8.97
N GLU A 25 -2.91 0.36 8.51
CA GLU A 25 -3.59 -0.90 8.23
C GLU A 25 -3.93 -1.02 6.74
N ILE A 26 -3.83 -2.24 6.21
CA ILE A 26 -4.18 -2.55 4.82
C ILE A 26 -5.28 -3.61 4.78
N GLN A 27 -6.45 -3.20 4.30
CA GLN A 27 -7.60 -4.07 4.10
C GLN A 27 -7.79 -4.37 2.62
N VAL A 28 -8.25 -5.59 2.30
CA VAL A 28 -8.59 -5.97 0.92
C VAL A 28 -10.03 -5.54 0.67
N ALA A 29 -10.22 -4.57 -0.22
CA ALA A 29 -11.54 -4.06 -0.60
C ALA A 29 -12.06 -4.70 -1.91
N GLY A 30 -11.19 -5.35 -2.69
CA GLY A 30 -11.57 -6.03 -3.92
C GLY A 30 -10.39 -6.67 -4.64
N GLN A 31 -10.56 -6.96 -5.93
CA GLN A 31 -9.50 -7.55 -6.76
C GLN A 31 -8.46 -6.48 -7.14
N ASN A 32 -7.24 -6.58 -6.61
CA ASN A 32 -6.21 -5.53 -6.72
C ASN A 32 -6.65 -4.18 -6.13
N LEU A 33 -7.66 -4.17 -5.26
CA LEU A 33 -8.18 -2.97 -4.60
C LEU A 33 -7.97 -3.10 -3.10
N PHE A 34 -7.37 -2.08 -2.51
CA PHE A 34 -7.01 -2.07 -1.10
C PHE A 34 -7.41 -0.74 -0.48
N LEU A 35 -7.87 -0.81 0.76
CA LEU A 35 -8.05 0.34 1.62
C LEU A 35 -6.85 0.43 2.55
N ILE A 36 -6.24 1.61 2.61
CA ILE A 36 -5.08 1.89 3.46
C ILE A 36 -5.48 3.00 4.42
N SER A 37 -5.41 2.70 5.72
CA SER A 37 -5.77 3.65 6.77
C SER A 37 -4.52 4.00 7.57
N PHE A 38 -4.22 5.29 7.66
CA PHE A 38 -3.10 5.84 8.42
C PHE A 38 -3.60 6.41 9.75
N GLU A 39 -2.78 6.34 10.80
CA GLU A 39 -3.09 6.95 12.10
C GLU A 39 -2.94 8.48 12.10
N ASN A 40 -2.17 9.04 11.18
CA ASN A 40 -1.93 10.49 11.05
C ASN A 40 -1.82 10.92 9.58
N ASP A 41 -2.10 12.20 9.35
CA ASP A 41 -2.08 12.78 8.01
C ASP A 41 -0.66 12.98 7.47
N ASP A 42 0.32 13.31 8.33
CA ASP A 42 1.72 13.46 7.91
C ASP A 42 2.27 12.21 7.20
N ASP A 43 1.97 11.01 7.70
CA ASP A 43 2.43 9.77 7.08
C ASP A 43 1.69 9.52 5.76
N LEU A 44 0.40 9.84 5.70
CA LEU A 44 -0.38 9.76 4.46
C LEU A 44 0.21 10.70 3.39
N GLU A 45 0.43 11.97 3.72
CA GLU A 45 1.02 12.97 2.82
C GLU A 45 2.39 12.52 2.33
N MET A 46 3.26 12.06 3.22
CA MET A 46 4.59 11.55 2.85
C MET A 46 4.51 10.38 1.86
N ILE A 47 3.57 9.44 2.06
CA ILE A 47 3.39 8.32 1.11
C ILE A 47 2.81 8.81 -0.22
N LEU A 48 1.91 9.79 -0.20
CA LEU A 48 1.36 10.40 -1.40
C LEU A 48 2.42 11.23 -2.16
N GLU A 49 3.30 11.94 -1.50
CA GLU A 49 4.38 12.70 -2.17
C GLU A 49 5.46 11.77 -2.75
N GLY A 50 5.72 10.62 -2.11
CA GLY A 50 6.69 9.63 -2.56
C GLY A 50 6.28 8.79 -3.79
N ARG A 51 5.12 9.08 -4.39
CA ARG A 51 4.65 8.41 -5.61
C ARG A 51 5.61 8.69 -6.79
N PRO A 52 5.78 7.76 -7.75
CA PRO A 52 5.04 6.51 -7.93
C PRO A 52 5.59 5.32 -7.12
N TRP A 53 4.70 4.44 -6.65
CA TRP A 53 5.07 3.20 -5.95
C TRP A 53 4.89 1.96 -6.83
N LEU A 54 5.85 1.02 -6.74
CA LEU A 54 5.85 -0.21 -7.52
C LEU A 54 5.78 -1.46 -6.61
N PHE A 55 4.96 -2.42 -7.02
CA PHE A 55 4.91 -3.77 -6.45
C PHE A 55 5.11 -4.81 -7.55
N ARG A 56 6.23 -5.54 -7.54
CA ARG A 56 6.55 -6.60 -8.52
C ARG A 56 6.35 -6.16 -9.98
N ARG A 57 6.88 -4.98 -10.34
CA ARG A 57 6.75 -4.37 -11.68
C ARG A 57 5.31 -3.95 -12.06
N LYS A 58 4.41 -3.88 -11.10
CA LYS A 58 3.07 -3.28 -11.24
C LYS A 58 3.04 -1.93 -10.51
N LEU A 59 2.35 -0.97 -11.11
CA LEU A 59 2.17 0.37 -10.55
C LEU A 59 1.03 0.38 -9.53
N ILE A 60 1.24 1.08 -8.42
CA ILE A 60 0.20 1.37 -7.43
C ILE A 60 -0.37 2.74 -7.78
N ILE A 61 -1.67 2.76 -8.04
CA ILE A 61 -2.44 3.98 -8.31
C ILE A 61 -3.28 4.28 -7.07
N PHE A 62 -3.31 5.54 -6.68
CA PHE A 62 -4.14 6.07 -5.61
C PHE A 62 -5.26 6.87 -6.27
N ASP A 63 -6.44 6.81 -5.67
CA ASP A 63 -7.55 7.73 -5.99
C ASP A 63 -7.26 9.12 -5.39
#